data_AF-A0A537SP20-F1
#
_entry.id   AF-A0A537SP20-F1
#
_cell.length_a   1.000
_cell.length_b   1.000
_cell.length_c   1.000
_cell.angle_alpha   90.00
_cell.angle_beta   90.00
_cell.angle_gamma   90.00
#
_symmetry.space_group_name_H-M   'P 1'
#
loop_
_entity.id
_entity.type
_entity.pdbx_description
1 polymer ?
#
loop_
_entity_poly.entity_id
_entity_poly.type
_entity_poly.pdbx_seq_one_letter_code
_entity_poly.pdbx_strand_id
1 'polypeptide(L)'
;TGTYVDMCANLPVCDPEKIPVPTLIMRGEYDGIASIADLLKFFELLPNPDKQFAVMPGIAHASFHQKNYAICYHILESFFAQPALVYRGGN
;
A
#
# COMPACT_ATOMS: atom_id res chain seq x y z
N THR A 1 10.40 -26.58 1.21
CA THR A 1 10.58 -25.64 0.09
C THR A 1 9.23 -25.33 -0.51
N GLY A 2 8.88 -24.06 -0.64
CA GLY A 2 7.57 -23.61 -1.10
C GLY A 2 7.45 -22.09 -0.98
N THR A 3 6.55 -21.49 -1.76
CA THR A 3 6.38 -20.03 -1.86
C THR A 3 6.15 -19.34 -0.51
N TYR A 4 5.47 -19.99 0.43
CA TYR A 4 5.23 -19.45 1.77
C TYR A 4 6.50 -19.37 2.64
N VAL A 5 7.37 -20.38 2.56
CA VAL A 5 8.64 -20.38 3.31
C VAL A 5 9.58 -19.32 2.73
N ASP A 6 9.58 -19.16 1.41
CA ASP A 6 10.37 -18.14 0.71
C ASP A 6 9.85 -16.73 1.03
N MET A 7 8.52 -16.56 1.06
CA MET A 7 7.85 -15.35 1.49
C MET A 7 8.23 -14.96 2.93
N CYS A 8 8.20 -15.88 3.88
CA CYS A 8 8.55 -15.56 5.27
C CYS A 8 10.06 -15.36 5.48
N ALA A 9 10.92 -15.98 4.67
CA ALA A 9 12.37 -15.90 4.84
C ALA A 9 13.01 -14.67 4.17
N ASN A 10 12.43 -14.17 3.08
CA ASN A 10 13.05 -13.16 2.21
C ASN A 10 12.21 -11.87 2.05
N LEU A 11 11.12 -11.69 2.82
CA LEU A 11 10.37 -10.43 2.86
C LEU A 11 10.86 -9.46 3.97
N PRO A 12 10.73 -8.14 3.74
CA PRO A 12 10.27 -7.52 2.50
C PRO A 12 11.36 -7.60 1.41
N VAL A 13 10.98 -8.08 0.21
CA VAL A 13 11.87 -8.16 -0.96
C VAL A 13 12.23 -6.75 -1.45
N CYS A 14 11.36 -5.78 -1.17
CA CYS A 14 11.55 -4.37 -1.50
C CYS A 14 12.00 -3.58 -0.28
N ASP A 15 13.05 -2.80 -0.46
CA ASP A 15 13.52 -1.81 0.52
C ASP A 15 12.69 -0.52 0.39
N PRO A 16 11.88 -0.14 1.39
CA PRO A 16 11.01 1.04 1.31
C PRO A 16 11.78 2.35 1.12
N GLU A 17 13.01 2.45 1.63
CA GLU A 17 13.84 3.66 1.49
C GLU A 17 14.28 3.90 0.04
N LYS A 18 14.21 2.86 -0.81
CA LYS A 18 14.57 2.91 -2.23
C LYS A 18 13.39 3.20 -3.15
N ILE A 19 12.24 3.64 -2.62
CA ILE A 19 11.03 3.96 -3.41
C ILE A 19 10.81 5.48 -3.41
N PRO A 20 11.44 6.24 -4.35
CA PRO A 20 11.37 7.71 -4.37
C PRO A 20 10.10 8.26 -5.02
N VAL A 21 9.15 7.41 -5.42
CA VAL A 21 7.95 7.79 -6.17
C VAL A 21 6.71 7.85 -5.27
N PRO A 22 5.64 8.57 -5.67
CA PRO A 22 4.37 8.54 -4.96
C PRO A 22 3.89 7.09 -4.78
N THR A 23 3.43 6.76 -3.58
CA THR A 23 3.16 5.36 -3.20
C THR A 23 1.83 5.24 -2.45
N LEU A 24 0.97 4.32 -2.92
CA LEU A 24 -0.27 3.95 -2.26
C LEU A 24 -0.14 2.55 -1.66
N ILE A 25 -0.45 2.43 -0.36
CA ILE A 25 -0.60 1.14 0.33
C ILE A 25 -2.09 0.92 0.61
N MET A 26 -2.66 -0.14 0.05
CA MET A 26 -4.05 -0.55 0.32
C MET A 26 -4.06 -1.86 1.10
N ARG A 27 -4.87 -1.93 2.15
CA ARG A 27 -5.01 -3.11 3.00
C ARG A 27 -6.47 -3.46 3.22
N GLY A 28 -6.82 -4.74 3.13
CA GLY A 28 -8.13 -5.22 3.60
C GLY A 28 -8.21 -5.22 5.13
N GLU A 29 -9.38 -4.91 5.69
CA GLU A 29 -9.67 -5.03 7.13
C GLU A 29 -9.35 -6.44 7.66
N TYR A 30 -9.75 -7.47 6.91
CA TYR A 30 -9.61 -8.89 7.27
C TYR A 30 -8.42 -9.56 6.57
N ASP A 31 -7.40 -8.80 6.17
CA ASP A 31 -6.17 -9.39 5.64
C ASP A 31 -5.36 -10.05 6.76
N GLY A 32 -5.22 -11.38 6.67
CA GLY A 32 -4.48 -12.22 7.61
C GLY A 32 -3.02 -12.46 7.25
N ILE A 33 -2.52 -11.88 6.14
CA ILE A 33 -1.15 -12.12 5.66
C ILE A 33 -0.18 -11.04 6.14
N ALA A 34 -0.51 -9.76 5.97
CA ALA A 34 0.35 -8.64 6.33
C ALA A 34 -0.27 -7.82 7.46
N SER A 35 0.36 -7.73 8.63
CA SER A 35 -0.20 -7.01 9.78
C SER A 35 -0.24 -5.48 9.54
N ILE A 36 -1.14 -4.77 10.23
CA ILE A 36 -1.19 -3.29 10.18
C ILE A 36 0.16 -2.70 10.64
N ALA A 37 0.74 -3.25 11.70
CA ALA A 37 1.98 -2.75 12.27
C ALA A 37 3.14 -2.82 11.28
N ASP A 38 3.26 -3.93 10.53
CA ASP A 38 4.32 -4.08 9.54
C ASP A 38 4.15 -3.12 8.37
N LEU A 39 2.91 -2.92 7.91
CA LEU A 39 2.62 -1.99 6.82
C LEU A 39 2.82 -0.53 7.24
N LEU A 40 2.53 -0.16 8.49
CA LEU A 40 2.80 1.18 9.02
C LEU A 40 4.30 1.45 9.12
N LYS A 41 5.11 0.48 9.56
CA LYS A 41 6.59 0.60 9.56
C LYS A 41 7.12 0.78 8.14
N PHE A 42 6.62 0.00 7.19
CA PHE A 42 6.98 0.15 5.78
C PHE A 42 6.59 1.54 5.25
N PHE A 43 5.39 2.01 5.58
CA PHE A 43 4.87 3.33 5.20
C PHE A 43 5.72 4.46 5.75
N GLU A 44 6.17 4.36 7.00
CA GLU A 44 7.01 5.35 7.66
C GLU A 44 8.32 5.58 6.89
N LEU A 45 8.97 4.50 6.45
CA LEU A 45 10.27 4.52 5.77
C LEU A 45 10.22 5.04 4.32
N LEU A 46 9.05 5.16 3.71
CA LEU A 46 8.93 5.68 2.34
C LEU A 46 9.44 7.14 2.26
N PRO A 47 10.42 7.44 1.39
CA PRO A 47 11.07 8.76 1.34
C PRO A 47 10.20 9.82 0.63
N ASN A 48 9.27 9.40 -0.23
CA ASN A 48 8.37 10.32 -0.91
C ASN A 48 7.22 10.74 0.04
N PRO A 49 6.99 12.05 0.27
CA PRO A 49 5.90 12.52 1.13
C PRO A 49 4.52 12.35 0.50
N ASP A 50 4.42 12.17 -0.83
CA ASP A 50 3.20 11.83 -1.55
C ASP A 50 2.90 10.32 -1.40
N LYS A 51 2.60 9.93 -0.16
CA LYS A 51 2.30 8.56 0.22
C LYS A 51 0.95 8.46 0.91
N GLN A 52 0.17 7.46 0.53
CA GLN A 52 -1.18 7.22 1.05
C GLN A 52 -1.31 5.83 1.64
N PHE A 53 -2.09 5.72 2.72
CA PHE A 53 -2.44 4.45 3.36
C PHE A 53 -3.94 4.33 3.48
N ALA A 54 -4.53 3.30 2.87
CA ALA A 54 -5.97 3.08 2.86
C ALA A 54 -6.33 1.70 3.44
N VAL A 55 -7.27 1.69 4.38
CA VAL A 55 -7.89 0.45 4.90
C VAL A 55 -9.26 0.27 4.26
N MET A 56 -9.48 -0.88 3.64
CA MET A 56 -10.70 -1.20 2.92
C MET A 56 -11.63 -2.06 3.79
N PRO A 57 -12.77 -1.51 4.25
CA PRO A 57 -13.68 -2.20 5.17
C PRO A 57 -14.41 -3.37 4.48
N GLY A 58 -14.56 -4.47 5.20
CA GLY A 58 -15.22 -5.67 4.68
C GLY A 58 -14.45 -6.41 3.59
N ILE A 59 -13.17 -6.11 3.40
CA ILE A 59 -12.31 -6.74 2.40
C ILE A 59 -11.23 -7.60 3.10
N ALA A 60 -11.07 -8.83 2.62
CA ALA A 60 -9.96 -9.74 2.98
C ALA A 60 -8.90 -9.74 1.86
N HIS A 61 -7.90 -10.61 1.96
CA HIS A 61 -6.72 -10.60 1.08
C HIS A 61 -7.03 -10.57 -0.44
N ALA A 62 -8.10 -11.22 -0.90
CA ALA A 62 -8.52 -11.25 -2.30
C ALA A 62 -9.29 -9.99 -2.74
N SER A 63 -8.73 -8.80 -2.48
CA SER A 63 -9.42 -7.50 -2.57
C SER A 63 -10.19 -7.25 -3.88
N PHE A 64 -9.64 -7.66 -5.03
CA PHE A 64 -10.26 -7.44 -6.35
C PHE A 64 -11.37 -8.43 -6.72
N HIS A 65 -11.56 -9.52 -5.97
CA HIS A 65 -12.52 -10.58 -6.28
C HIS A 65 -13.68 -10.67 -5.27
N GLN A 66 -13.80 -9.69 -4.38
CA GLN A 66 -14.79 -9.68 -3.30
C GLN A 66 -15.96 -8.74 -3.59
N LYS A 67 -17.03 -8.85 -2.79
CA LYS A 67 -18.25 -8.06 -2.96
C LYS A 67 -18.00 -6.54 -3.00
N ASN A 68 -17.02 -6.07 -2.23
CA ASN A 68 -16.68 -4.66 -2.12
C ASN A 68 -15.52 -4.23 -3.04
N TYR A 69 -15.21 -5.00 -4.09
CA TYR A 69 -14.08 -4.73 -5.00
C TYR A 69 -14.09 -3.30 -5.61
N ALA A 70 -15.27 -2.70 -5.75
CA ALA A 70 -15.43 -1.33 -6.25
C ALA A 70 -14.71 -0.29 -5.37
N ILE A 71 -14.55 -0.56 -4.06
CA ILE A 71 -13.78 0.29 -3.15
C ILE A 71 -12.30 0.31 -3.57
N CYS A 72 -11.74 -0.84 -3.97
CA CYS A 72 -10.35 -0.91 -4.46
C CYS A 72 -10.16 -0.03 -5.70
N TYR A 73 -11.08 -0.11 -6.65
CA TYR A 73 -11.01 0.69 -7.88
C TYR A 73 -11.17 2.18 -7.60
N HIS A 74 -12.10 2.55 -6.71
CA HIS A 74 -12.29 3.94 -6.32
C HIS A 74 -11.03 4.54 -5.67
N ILE A 75 -10.37 3.80 -4.78
CA ILE A 75 -9.12 4.26 -4.14
C ILE A 75 -8.01 4.40 -5.18
N LEU A 76 -7.86 3.43 -6.08
CA LEU A 76 -6.87 3.49 -7.16
C LEU A 76 -7.10 4.69 -8.09
N GLU A 77 -8.34 4.87 -8.56
CA GLU A 77 -8.72 6.01 -9.39
C GLU A 77 -8.41 7.33 -8.68
N SER A 78 -8.79 7.45 -7.41
CA SER A 78 -8.57 8.66 -6.61
C SER A 78 -7.09 8.98 -6.44
N PHE A 79 -6.24 7.97 -6.26
CA PHE A 79 -4.80 8.14 -6.17
C PHE A 79 -4.21 8.69 -7.47
N PHE A 80 -4.60 8.16 -8.62
CA PHE A 80 -4.14 8.66 -9.93
C PHE A 80 -4.76 10.00 -10.33
N ALA A 81 -5.95 10.32 -9.81
CA ALA A 81 -6.63 11.59 -10.04
C ALA A 81 -6.14 12.73 -9.13
N GLN A 82 -5.21 12.47 -8.20
CA GLN A 82 -4.68 13.48 -7.29
C GLN A 82 -4.11 14.69 -8.08
N PRO A 83 -4.54 15.92 -7.78
CA PRO A 83 -4.01 17.11 -8.45
C PRO A 83 -2.50 17.27 -8.23
N ALA A 84 -1.82 17.83 -9.22
CA ALA A 84 -0.40 18.14 -9.08
C ALA A 84 -0.16 19.17 -7.97
N LEU A 85 0.97 19.01 -7.26
CA LEU A 85 1.40 19.95 -6.23
C LEU A 85 1.54 21.36 -6.80
N VAL A 86 0.80 22.31 -6.21
CA VAL A 86 0.89 23.75 -6.51
C VAL A 86 2.17 24.34 -5.89
N TYR A 87 2.49 23.91 -4.67
CA TYR A 87 3.74 24.26 -4.00
C TYR A 87 4.74 23.12 -4.11
N ARG A 88 5.90 23.38 -4.71
CA ARG A 88 6.95 22.38 -4.95
C ARG A 88 8.18 22.52 -4.05
N GLY A 89 8.12 23.41 -3.06
CA GLY A 89 9.31 23.84 -2.32
C GLY A 89 10.13 24.83 -3.15
N GLY A 90 10.62 25.91 -2.51
CA GLY A 90 11.51 26.86 -3.15
C GLY A 90 12.94 26.33 -3.19
N ASN A 91 13.59 26.46 -4.35
CA ASN A 91 15.04 26.51 -4.43
C ASN A 91 15.52 27.92 -4.12
#